data_AF-A0A2J6IEZ7-F1
#
_entry.id   AF-A0A2J6IEZ7-F1
#
_cell.length_a   1.000
_cell.length_b   1.000
_cell.length_c   1.000
_cell.angle_alpha   90.00
_cell.angle_beta   90.00
_cell.angle_gamma   90.00
#
_symmetry.space_group_name_H-M   'P 1'
#
loop_
_entity.id
_entity.type
_entity.pdbx_description
1 polymer ?
#
loop_
_entity_poly.entity_id
_entity_poly.type
_entity_poly.pdbx_seq_one_letter_code
_entity_poly.pdbx_strand_id
1 'polypeptide(L)'
;MLSIIYHFYDKRIKDVLHLHRVLIKNRDMKSKILLLIITLSFGFGSLFAQSQRIVLFEEFTSTTCGPCASQNPAFDALLNQNLDKAVSIKYHMSWPAPGNDPFYLDNETENNNRRSYYGINSVPHVHMDGSNWNGQPSQVSQGRIDNEYGVASPFEIQVQTELSPGEDTIFVTTLIKATDEITTNLVVHNVVVEKYLHFNTPPGPNGERDFYTVMKKMLPSASGTNLEAPMSDGDYVILQNSWALDYIYDIDELAVVSFIQNNLNKEVFQAALSSEDALTPIYSLDAEVLDVDNVTATNCFGTLNPIITIRNNGQVNLTSMTIEYSVNDGAVQSADWTGDLAFLETAEIQLDEIAFDVQELNSLEIVGVSPNGSTDDYITNNTFVYLFDEAPVLSGSVNLFMILDESPEETTWELTNSSGEVIQNGGPYDTPGMKIEPLDLSTMDCYELIMYDAGGNGMCCSNGDGYYAVIYGNNQTAFEGSDFGSLDRNQLSYDPVGIDETPVYNDLNIFPNPVKDVLNVEFNLLETSDVDLKVYDLLGKVIYENDKGVNQVGRQSYNLHLGDLNSGIYLFKLNVNGQTYVKKITVR
;
A
#
# COMPACT_ATOMS: atom_id res chain seq x y z
N MET A 1 -50.87 42.85 -26.17
CA MET A 1 -51.34 44.25 -26.13
C MET A 1 -52.36 44.35 -25.00
N LEU A 2 -51.96 44.98 -23.89
CA LEU A 2 -52.69 45.29 -22.64
C LEU A 2 -53.24 44.11 -21.81
N SER A 3 -53.25 44.08 -20.48
CA SER A 3 -52.65 44.85 -19.36
C SER A 3 -53.24 44.16 -18.11
N ILE A 4 -52.45 43.45 -17.31
CA ILE A 4 -52.01 43.86 -15.96
C ILE A 4 -53.15 44.11 -14.93
N ILE A 5 -53.21 43.18 -13.95
CA ILE A 5 -53.23 43.35 -12.47
C ILE A 5 -54.34 44.22 -11.84
N TYR A 6 -55.07 43.68 -10.84
CA TYR A 6 -55.33 44.26 -9.49
C TYR A 6 -56.25 43.29 -8.72
N HIS A 7 -55.75 42.49 -7.77
CA HIS A 7 -55.59 42.76 -6.33
C HIS A 7 -56.90 42.70 -5.50
N PHE A 8 -57.05 41.57 -4.77
CA PHE A 8 -57.39 41.45 -3.34
C PHE A 8 -58.82 41.67 -2.78
N TYR A 9 -59.04 40.94 -1.66
CA TYR A 9 -60.15 40.93 -0.67
C TYR A 9 -61.43 40.15 -1.09
N ASP A 10 -62.10 39.32 -0.27
CA ASP A 10 -61.96 38.82 1.11
C ASP A 10 -63.13 37.83 1.38
N LYS A 11 -62.96 36.94 2.36
CA LYS A 11 -63.97 36.16 3.12
C LYS A 11 -64.98 35.29 2.35
N ARG A 12 -64.81 33.96 2.38
CA ARG A 12 -65.35 33.02 3.41
C ARG A 12 -66.80 33.30 3.83
N ILE A 13 -67.64 32.26 3.70
CA ILE A 13 -68.48 31.63 4.74
C ILE A 13 -69.83 31.16 4.17
N LYS A 14 -69.98 29.83 4.18
CA LYS A 14 -71.19 29.02 4.44
C LYS A 14 -72.23 28.80 3.34
N ASP A 15 -72.80 27.60 3.49
CA ASP A 15 -74.13 27.15 3.10
C ASP A 15 -74.21 26.59 1.64
N VAL A 16 -74.76 25.39 1.36
CA VAL A 16 -75.62 24.49 2.14
C VAL A 16 -76.06 23.30 1.26
N LEU A 17 -76.46 22.18 1.89
CA LEU A 17 -77.29 21.06 1.37
C LEU A 17 -76.59 20.10 0.38
N HIS A 18 -76.74 18.77 0.44
CA HIS A 18 -77.91 17.93 0.70
C HIS A 18 -77.33 16.49 0.90
N LEU A 19 -77.64 15.71 1.93
CA LEU A 19 -78.81 14.83 1.97
C LEU A 19 -78.88 14.17 3.36
N HIS A 20 -80.06 14.17 3.95
CA HIS A 20 -80.40 13.46 5.18
C HIS A 20 -81.51 12.45 4.86
N ARG A 21 -81.64 11.44 5.73
CA ARG A 21 -82.70 10.41 5.88
C ARG A 21 -82.29 9.05 5.30
N VAL A 22 -82.40 7.92 6.02
CA VAL A 22 -83.55 7.43 6.80
C VAL A 22 -83.13 6.38 7.87
N LEU A 23 -83.55 6.62 9.12
CA LEU A 23 -84.03 5.73 10.20
C LEU A 23 -83.27 4.46 10.69
N ILE A 24 -82.69 4.58 11.88
CA ILE A 24 -82.89 3.81 13.13
C ILE A 24 -83.67 2.46 13.06
N LYS A 25 -83.01 1.34 13.43
CA LYS A 25 -83.50 0.38 14.46
C LYS A 25 -82.44 -0.67 14.87
N ASN A 26 -82.50 -1.02 16.16
CA ASN A 26 -81.90 -2.17 16.88
C ASN A 26 -80.57 -1.97 17.65
N ARG A 27 -80.79 -1.47 18.89
CA ARG A 27 -80.28 -1.90 20.21
C ARG A 27 -79.16 -2.96 20.32
N ASP A 28 -78.24 -2.59 21.21
CA ASP A 28 -77.56 -3.40 22.23
C ASP A 28 -76.43 -4.35 21.78
N MET A 29 -75.19 -3.85 21.80
CA MET A 29 -74.15 -4.41 22.68
C MET A 29 -73.02 -3.39 22.94
N LYS A 30 -72.91 -2.94 24.20
CA LYS A 30 -71.79 -2.13 24.69
C LYS A 30 -70.56 -3.01 24.90
N SER A 31 -69.41 -2.66 24.33
CA SER A 31 -68.12 -2.82 25.03
C SER A 31 -67.03 -1.93 24.42
N LYS A 32 -66.71 -0.86 25.17
CA LYS A 32 -65.43 -0.15 25.33
C LYS A 32 -64.34 -0.35 24.26
N ILE A 33 -64.07 0.67 23.43
CA ILE A 33 -62.72 1.02 22.98
C ILE A 33 -62.59 2.56 23.07
N LEU A 34 -61.73 3.01 23.99
CA LEU A 34 -61.22 4.38 24.08
C LEU A 34 -60.00 4.43 23.15
N LEU A 35 -60.11 5.13 22.01
CA LEU A 35 -58.99 5.31 21.09
C LEU A 35 -58.14 6.50 21.58
N LEU A 36 -57.05 6.20 22.27
CA LEU A 36 -55.96 7.14 22.55
C LEU A 36 -55.08 7.18 21.30
N ILE A 37 -55.01 8.34 20.64
CA ILE A 37 -54.07 8.59 19.54
C ILE A 37 -52.68 8.74 20.16
N ILE A 38 -51.84 7.70 20.03
CA ILE A 38 -50.39 7.80 20.20
C ILE A 38 -49.81 7.97 18.80
N THR A 39 -49.39 9.20 18.48
CA THR A 39 -48.43 9.46 17.40
C THR A 39 -47.10 8.83 17.79
N LEU A 40 -46.84 7.63 17.28
CA LEU A 40 -45.56 6.97 17.36
C LEU A 40 -44.73 7.47 16.18
N SER A 41 -43.89 8.47 16.41
CA SER A 41 -42.81 8.84 15.52
C SER A 41 -41.80 7.68 15.49
N PHE A 42 -42.01 6.71 14.60
CA PHE A 42 -40.96 5.77 14.24
C PHE A 42 -39.92 6.56 13.44
N GLY A 43 -38.86 7.00 14.12
CA GLY A 43 -37.60 7.23 13.44
C GLY A 43 -37.18 5.89 12.85
N PHE A 44 -37.27 5.77 11.52
CA PHE A 44 -36.48 4.79 10.78
C PHE A 44 -35.03 5.25 10.92
N GLY A 45 -34.39 4.89 12.04
CA GLY A 45 -32.95 4.66 11.99
C GLY A 45 -32.78 3.43 11.11
N SER A 46 -32.13 3.58 9.96
CA SER A 46 -31.58 2.44 9.26
C SER A 46 -30.72 1.69 10.28
N LEU A 47 -31.13 0.47 10.64
CA LEU A 47 -30.21 -0.45 11.28
C LEU A 47 -29.17 -0.74 10.20
N PHE A 48 -28.02 -0.07 10.27
CA PHE A 48 -26.86 -0.45 9.48
C PHE A 48 -26.54 -1.89 9.89
N ALA A 49 -26.71 -2.83 8.96
CA ALA A 49 -26.27 -4.20 9.18
C ALA A 49 -24.74 -4.16 9.09
N GLN A 50 -24.08 -4.20 10.25
CA GLN A 50 -22.63 -4.30 10.34
C GLN A 50 -22.19 -5.62 9.69
N SER A 51 -21.06 -5.61 8.98
CA SER A 51 -20.67 -6.73 8.13
C SER A 51 -20.42 -8.00 8.92
N GLN A 52 -20.80 -9.11 8.31
CA GLN A 52 -20.68 -10.42 8.94
C GLN A 52 -19.21 -10.85 8.92
N ARG A 53 -18.64 -11.12 10.10
CA ARG A 53 -17.28 -11.64 10.25
C ARG A 53 -17.20 -13.07 9.71
N ILE A 54 -16.07 -13.39 9.09
CA ILE A 54 -15.59 -14.76 8.87
C ILE A 54 -14.42 -15.01 9.83
N VAL A 55 -14.52 -16.07 10.61
CA VAL A 55 -13.51 -16.43 11.61
C VAL A 55 -12.29 -17.04 10.92
N LEU A 56 -11.12 -16.45 11.12
CA LEU A 56 -9.85 -16.98 10.64
C LEU A 56 -9.24 -17.94 11.66
N PHE A 57 -8.85 -19.12 11.20
CA PHE A 57 -7.98 -20.03 11.94
C PHE A 57 -6.61 -20.16 11.28
N GLU A 58 -5.56 -19.92 12.05
CA GLU A 58 -4.18 -20.15 11.60
C GLU A 58 -3.60 -21.31 12.40
N GLU A 59 -3.43 -22.45 11.74
CA GLU A 59 -2.90 -23.66 12.35
C GLU A 59 -1.40 -23.82 12.04
N PHE A 60 -0.62 -24.13 13.06
CA PHE A 60 0.76 -24.55 12.98
C PHE A 60 0.83 -26.06 13.19
N THR A 61 1.26 -26.78 12.16
CA THR A 61 1.21 -28.24 12.12
C THR A 61 2.48 -28.82 11.50
N SER A 62 2.58 -30.15 11.45
CA SER A 62 3.63 -30.82 10.69
C SER A 62 3.30 -32.27 10.33
N THR A 63 3.72 -32.70 9.14
CA THR A 63 3.68 -34.10 8.66
C THR A 63 4.62 -35.04 9.44
N THR A 64 5.48 -34.50 10.30
CA THR A 64 6.31 -35.29 11.23
C THR A 64 5.73 -35.36 12.64
N CYS A 65 4.65 -34.63 12.91
CA CYS A 65 4.04 -34.48 14.21
C CYS A 65 2.94 -35.52 14.46
N GLY A 66 3.20 -36.49 15.34
CA GLY A 66 2.20 -37.49 15.74
C GLY A 66 0.94 -36.91 16.41
N PRO A 67 1.05 -35.97 17.37
CA PRO A 67 -0.12 -35.30 17.95
C PRO A 67 -0.97 -34.53 16.93
N CYS A 68 -0.34 -33.96 15.90
CA CYS A 68 -1.03 -33.26 14.81
C CYS A 68 -1.90 -34.24 14.03
N ALA A 69 -1.34 -35.36 13.59
CA ALA A 69 -2.08 -36.44 12.93
C ALA A 69 -3.28 -36.97 13.74
N SER A 70 -3.23 -36.87 15.07
CA SER A 70 -4.33 -37.29 15.94
C SER A 70 -5.45 -36.24 16.09
N GLN A 71 -5.15 -34.95 15.86
CA GLN A 71 -6.05 -33.83 16.12
C GLN A 71 -6.61 -33.20 14.83
N ASN A 72 -5.79 -33.10 13.77
CA ASN A 72 -6.17 -32.46 12.51
C ASN A 72 -7.48 -33.04 11.94
N PRO A 73 -7.72 -34.36 11.87
CA PRO A 73 -8.93 -34.89 11.23
C PRO A 73 -10.25 -34.40 11.85
N ALA A 74 -10.28 -34.25 13.18
CA ALA A 74 -11.48 -33.75 13.87
C ALA A 74 -11.64 -32.23 13.72
N PHE A 75 -10.51 -31.50 13.69
CA PHE A 75 -10.49 -30.07 13.48
C PHE A 75 -10.91 -29.71 12.05
N ASP A 76 -10.36 -30.38 11.04
CA ASP A 76 -10.72 -30.21 9.63
C ASP A 76 -12.17 -30.58 9.36
N ALA A 77 -12.66 -31.67 9.96
CA ALA A 77 -14.06 -32.02 9.88
C ALA A 77 -14.98 -30.95 10.48
N LEU A 78 -14.56 -30.24 11.52
CA LEU A 78 -15.30 -29.13 12.12
C LEU A 78 -15.28 -27.90 11.19
N LEU A 79 -14.12 -27.53 10.65
CA LEU A 79 -13.99 -26.40 9.72
C LEU A 79 -14.78 -26.62 8.43
N ASN A 80 -14.72 -27.82 7.85
CA ASN A 80 -15.48 -28.19 6.65
C ASN A 80 -17.01 -28.17 6.85
N GLN A 81 -17.48 -28.22 8.10
CA GLN A 81 -18.91 -28.04 8.43
C GLN A 81 -19.32 -26.56 8.57
N ASN A 82 -18.34 -25.63 8.52
CA ASN A 82 -18.50 -24.21 8.81
C ASN A 82 -17.86 -23.33 7.74
N LEU A 83 -17.87 -23.76 6.47
CA LEU A 83 -17.28 -23.01 5.36
C LEU A 83 -17.95 -21.63 5.15
N ASP A 84 -19.17 -21.44 5.64
CA ASP A 84 -19.91 -20.18 5.64
C ASP A 84 -19.51 -19.24 6.78
N LYS A 85 -18.77 -19.73 7.78
CA LYS A 85 -18.43 -18.99 9.01
C LYS A 85 -16.94 -18.85 9.28
N ALA A 86 -16.13 -19.77 8.74
CA ALA A 86 -14.73 -19.86 9.07
C ALA A 86 -13.88 -20.23 7.86
N VAL A 87 -12.68 -19.67 7.83
CA VAL A 87 -11.62 -20.00 6.89
C VAL A 87 -10.37 -20.37 7.68
N SER A 88 -9.46 -21.13 7.07
CA SER A 88 -8.21 -21.51 7.73
C SER A 88 -7.01 -21.40 6.81
N ILE A 89 -5.83 -21.27 7.43
CA ILE A 89 -4.53 -21.34 6.79
C ILE A 89 -3.67 -22.29 7.63
N LYS A 90 -2.99 -23.24 6.99
CA LYS A 90 -2.07 -24.17 7.67
C LYS A 90 -0.62 -23.86 7.33
N TYR A 91 0.12 -23.45 8.34
CA TYR A 91 1.56 -23.22 8.30
C TYR A 91 2.29 -24.47 8.80
N HIS A 92 3.14 -25.03 7.95
CA HIS A 92 3.89 -26.25 8.25
C HIS A 92 5.25 -25.92 8.85
N MET A 93 5.71 -26.72 9.82
CA MET A 93 6.93 -26.45 10.58
C MET A 93 8.05 -27.46 10.31
N SER A 94 9.31 -27.04 10.47
CA SER A 94 10.52 -27.90 10.43
C SER A 94 10.68 -28.83 11.64
N TRP A 95 9.62 -29.08 12.40
CA TRP A 95 9.68 -29.87 13.62
C TRP A 95 8.28 -30.40 13.99
N PRO A 96 8.21 -31.51 14.75
CA PRO A 96 9.28 -32.26 15.41
C PRO A 96 10.19 -33.06 14.46
N ALA A 97 11.28 -33.64 15.00
CA ALA A 97 12.20 -34.47 14.23
C ALA A 97 11.44 -35.60 13.50
N PRO A 98 11.81 -35.94 12.26
CA PRO A 98 13.01 -35.52 11.52
C PRO A 98 13.01 -34.09 10.97
N GLY A 99 11.89 -33.36 11.02
CA GLY A 99 11.81 -31.95 10.65
C GLY A 99 11.85 -31.66 9.15
N ASN A 100 11.59 -32.68 8.32
CA ASN A 100 11.61 -32.61 6.86
C ASN A 100 10.18 -32.57 6.28
N ASP A 101 9.32 -31.76 6.88
CA ASP A 101 7.96 -31.57 6.36
C ASP A 101 8.02 -30.96 4.95
N PRO A 102 7.49 -31.61 3.90
CA PRO A 102 7.60 -31.10 2.54
C PRO A 102 6.95 -29.72 2.36
N PHE A 103 5.82 -29.47 3.01
CA PHE A 103 5.13 -28.19 2.87
C PHE A 103 5.84 -27.04 3.60
N TYR A 104 6.66 -27.37 4.61
CA TYR A 104 7.58 -26.38 5.17
C TYR A 104 8.70 -26.06 4.18
N LEU A 105 9.27 -27.09 3.54
CA LEU A 105 10.38 -26.93 2.61
C LEU A 105 9.99 -26.17 1.33
N ASP A 106 8.72 -26.27 0.92
CA ASP A 106 8.20 -25.50 -0.22
C ASP A 106 8.26 -23.98 0.03
N ASN A 107 8.15 -23.52 1.28
CA ASN A 107 8.25 -22.10 1.65
C ASN A 107 8.73 -21.92 3.09
N GLU A 108 10.02 -22.11 3.33
CA GLU A 108 10.57 -22.02 4.69
C GLU A 108 10.45 -20.61 5.26
N THR A 109 10.72 -19.59 4.44
CA THR A 109 10.80 -18.19 4.84
C THR A 109 9.49 -17.70 5.45
N GLU A 110 8.38 -17.85 4.74
CA GLU A 110 7.12 -17.23 5.17
C GLU A 110 6.41 -18.07 6.25
N ASN A 111 6.57 -19.41 6.23
CA ASN A 111 6.20 -20.26 7.37
C ASN A 111 6.92 -19.83 8.66
N ASN A 112 8.23 -19.57 8.58
CA ASN A 112 9.02 -19.09 9.72
C ASN A 112 8.63 -17.66 10.14
N ASN A 113 8.30 -16.78 9.20
CA ASN A 113 7.84 -15.42 9.49
C ASN A 113 6.55 -15.47 10.31
N ARG A 114 5.55 -16.26 9.90
CA ARG A 114 4.30 -16.37 10.65
C ARG A 114 4.47 -17.06 12.00
N ARG A 115 5.29 -18.11 12.07
CA ARG A 115 5.68 -18.75 13.34
C ARG A 115 6.28 -17.73 14.31
N SER A 116 7.21 -16.90 13.83
CA SER A 116 7.92 -15.90 14.63
C SER A 116 6.98 -14.77 15.07
N TYR A 117 6.07 -14.34 14.18
CA TYR A 117 5.05 -13.35 14.49
C TYR A 117 4.21 -13.74 15.71
N TYR A 118 3.79 -15.00 15.82
CA TYR A 118 3.02 -15.50 16.96
C TYR A 118 3.88 -16.06 18.11
N GLY A 119 5.18 -16.29 17.90
CA GLY A 119 6.06 -16.88 18.91
C GLY A 119 5.78 -18.38 19.15
N ILE A 120 5.44 -19.11 18.08
CA ILE A 120 5.04 -20.52 18.15
C ILE A 120 6.23 -21.43 18.46
N ASN A 121 6.09 -22.24 19.51
CA ASN A 121 7.14 -23.15 20.00
C ASN A 121 6.65 -24.60 20.22
N SER A 122 5.39 -24.89 19.91
CA SER A 122 4.83 -26.25 19.92
C SER A 122 3.79 -26.43 18.80
N VAL A 123 3.67 -27.66 18.26
CA VAL A 123 2.63 -28.06 17.30
C VAL A 123 1.96 -29.34 17.82
N PRO A 124 0.65 -29.54 17.58
CA PRO A 124 -0.23 -28.62 16.85
C PRO A 124 -0.62 -27.40 17.70
N HIS A 125 -0.73 -26.25 17.06
CA HIS A 125 -1.14 -25.00 17.69
C HIS A 125 -2.02 -24.20 16.75
N VAL A 126 -3.05 -23.52 17.26
CA VAL A 126 -4.02 -22.76 16.47
C VAL A 126 -4.19 -21.39 17.07
N HIS A 127 -4.19 -20.37 16.23
CA HIS A 127 -4.68 -19.03 16.52
C HIS A 127 -6.06 -18.84 15.86
N MET A 128 -6.99 -18.19 16.56
CA MET A 128 -8.30 -17.83 16.05
C MET A 128 -8.43 -16.31 16.11
N ASP A 129 -8.74 -15.70 14.96
CA ASP A 129 -8.74 -14.24 14.73
C ASP A 129 -7.50 -13.55 15.33
N GLY A 130 -6.36 -14.21 15.10
CA GLY A 130 -5.06 -13.85 15.64
C GLY A 130 -4.99 -13.96 17.17
N SER A 131 -5.11 -12.85 17.89
CA SER A 131 -4.94 -12.84 19.36
C SER A 131 -6.20 -13.20 20.16
N ASN A 132 -7.37 -13.30 19.53
CA ASN A 132 -8.63 -13.52 20.23
C ASN A 132 -8.67 -14.88 20.98
N TRP A 133 -8.16 -15.94 20.36
CA TRP A 133 -7.89 -17.19 21.07
C TRP A 133 -6.72 -17.96 20.48
N ASN A 134 -6.01 -18.71 21.31
CA ASN A 134 -5.04 -19.70 20.84
C ASN A 134 -4.99 -20.94 21.72
N GLY A 135 -4.56 -22.07 21.14
CA GLY A 135 -4.50 -23.35 21.82
C GLY A 135 -4.25 -24.51 20.87
N GLN A 136 -4.69 -25.71 21.26
CA GLN A 136 -4.59 -26.91 20.43
C GLN A 136 -5.85 -27.09 19.57
N PRO A 137 -5.75 -27.70 18.37
CA PRO A 137 -6.92 -27.93 17.52
C PRO A 137 -8.07 -28.65 18.23
N SER A 138 -7.77 -29.61 19.12
CA SER A 138 -8.80 -30.34 19.88
C SER A 138 -9.62 -29.48 20.85
N GLN A 139 -9.20 -28.23 21.09
CA GLN A 139 -9.89 -27.27 21.96
C GLN A 139 -10.80 -26.31 21.18
N VAL A 140 -10.78 -26.36 19.84
CA VAL A 140 -11.75 -25.64 19.00
C VAL A 140 -13.09 -26.38 19.04
N SER A 141 -14.18 -25.63 19.14
CA SER A 141 -15.53 -26.19 19.21
C SER A 141 -16.50 -25.35 18.38
N GLN A 142 -17.62 -25.94 17.98
CA GLN A 142 -18.68 -25.24 17.26
C GLN A 142 -19.13 -23.96 17.98
N GLY A 143 -19.33 -24.03 19.30
CA GLY A 143 -19.73 -22.85 20.08
C GLY A 143 -18.69 -21.73 20.09
N ARG A 144 -17.40 -22.04 19.91
CA ARG A 144 -16.36 -21.02 19.74
C ARG A 144 -16.50 -20.31 18.40
N ILE A 145 -16.68 -21.08 17.32
CA ILE A 145 -16.89 -20.55 15.97
C ILE A 145 -18.15 -19.67 15.94
N ASP A 146 -19.27 -20.17 16.47
CA ASP A 146 -20.54 -19.45 16.47
C ASP A 146 -20.48 -18.15 17.29
N ASN A 147 -19.78 -18.15 18.42
CA ASN A 147 -19.63 -16.95 19.25
C ASN A 147 -18.80 -15.88 18.53
N GLU A 148 -17.71 -16.28 17.89
CA GLU A 148 -16.85 -15.33 17.19
C GLU A 148 -17.50 -14.82 15.90
N TYR A 149 -18.10 -15.71 15.12
CA TYR A 149 -18.93 -15.34 13.98
C TYR A 149 -20.07 -14.40 14.38
N GLY A 150 -20.59 -14.50 15.61
CA GLY A 150 -21.60 -13.56 16.12
C GLY A 150 -21.09 -12.12 16.36
N VAL A 151 -19.79 -11.88 16.28
CA VAL A 151 -19.16 -10.56 16.36
C VAL A 151 -19.09 -9.96 14.97
N ALA A 152 -19.65 -8.77 14.79
CA ALA A 152 -19.59 -8.10 13.51
C ALA A 152 -18.17 -7.61 13.17
N SER A 153 -17.93 -7.40 11.88
CA SER A 153 -16.69 -6.88 11.34
C SER A 153 -16.90 -5.46 10.80
N PRO A 154 -15.90 -4.56 10.92
CA PRO A 154 -15.96 -3.26 10.27
C PRO A 154 -15.48 -3.32 8.81
N PHE A 155 -15.35 -4.51 8.21
CA PHE A 155 -14.94 -4.69 6.82
C PHE A 155 -15.77 -5.74 6.07
N GLU A 156 -15.89 -5.53 4.77
CA GLU A 156 -16.22 -6.56 3.77
C GLU A 156 -15.00 -6.81 2.90
N ILE A 157 -14.74 -8.08 2.56
CA ILE A 157 -13.66 -8.46 1.68
C ILE A 157 -14.24 -9.34 0.57
N GLN A 158 -13.96 -8.98 -0.68
CA GLN A 158 -14.15 -9.83 -1.84
C GLN A 158 -12.77 -10.18 -2.41
N VAL A 159 -12.56 -11.44 -2.78
CA VAL A 159 -11.26 -11.91 -3.29
C VAL A 159 -11.54 -12.74 -4.53
N GLN A 160 -10.91 -12.36 -5.64
CA GLN A 160 -10.98 -13.09 -6.90
C GLN A 160 -9.56 -13.48 -7.33
N THR A 161 -9.45 -14.64 -7.96
CA THR A 161 -8.20 -15.15 -8.50
C THR A 161 -8.36 -15.52 -9.97
N GLU A 162 -7.32 -15.25 -10.76
CA GLU A 162 -7.22 -15.68 -12.15
C GLU A 162 -5.85 -16.30 -12.39
N LEU A 163 -5.79 -17.39 -13.15
CA LEU A 163 -4.52 -17.96 -13.59
C LEU A 163 -4.13 -17.38 -14.94
N SER A 164 -2.84 -17.17 -15.16
CA SER A 164 -2.33 -16.86 -16.49
C SER A 164 -2.75 -17.94 -17.50
N PRO A 165 -2.84 -17.62 -18.81
CA PRO A 165 -3.12 -18.63 -19.83
C PRO A 165 -2.13 -19.81 -19.86
N GLY A 166 -0.92 -19.60 -19.32
CA GLY A 166 0.12 -20.61 -19.18
C GLY A 166 0.06 -21.41 -17.87
N GLU A 167 -0.87 -21.06 -16.96
CA GLU A 167 -1.01 -21.69 -15.64
C GLU A 167 0.28 -21.64 -14.79
N ASP A 168 1.08 -20.60 -15.01
CA ASP A 168 2.37 -20.37 -14.35
C ASP A 168 2.37 -19.18 -13.39
N THR A 169 1.28 -18.41 -13.37
CA THR A 169 1.12 -17.23 -12.50
C THR A 169 -0.31 -17.16 -12.00
N ILE A 170 -0.48 -16.89 -10.70
CA ILE A 170 -1.78 -16.52 -10.12
C ILE A 170 -1.84 -14.99 -9.97
N PHE A 171 -2.93 -14.41 -10.47
CA PHE A 171 -3.34 -13.03 -10.24
C PHE A 171 -4.41 -13.01 -9.16
N VAL A 172 -4.29 -12.08 -8.22
CA VAL A 172 -5.15 -11.96 -7.05
C VAL A 172 -5.66 -10.52 -6.99
N THR A 173 -6.98 -10.36 -7.05
CA THR A 173 -7.65 -9.07 -6.85
C THR A 173 -8.48 -9.13 -5.57
N THR A 174 -8.12 -8.31 -4.60
CA THR A 174 -8.80 -8.20 -3.30
C THR A 174 -9.45 -6.82 -3.18
N LEU A 175 -10.77 -6.78 -3.07
CA LEU A 175 -11.56 -5.57 -2.86
C LEU A 175 -12.02 -5.52 -1.40
N ILE A 176 -11.58 -4.50 -0.68
CA ILE A 176 -11.87 -4.30 0.75
C ILE A 176 -12.70 -3.05 0.92
N LYS A 177 -13.83 -3.15 1.61
CA LYS A 177 -14.68 -2.02 1.95
C LYS A 177 -14.75 -1.86 3.47
N ALA A 178 -14.50 -0.67 3.98
CA ALA A 178 -14.82 -0.29 5.35
C ALA A 178 -16.34 -0.11 5.50
N THR A 179 -16.90 -0.72 6.53
CA THR A 179 -18.33 -0.62 6.88
C THR A 179 -18.55 0.03 8.25
N ASP A 180 -17.48 0.59 8.81
CA ASP A 180 -17.42 1.34 10.06
C ASP A 180 -16.17 2.23 10.06
N GLU A 181 -16.04 3.10 11.06
CA GLU A 181 -14.86 3.97 11.22
C GLU A 181 -13.61 3.17 11.63
N ILE A 182 -12.52 3.35 10.87
CA ILE A 182 -11.20 2.75 11.12
C ILE A 182 -10.23 3.86 11.50
N THR A 183 -9.65 3.76 12.70
CA THR A 183 -8.80 4.82 13.28
C THR A 183 -7.34 4.42 13.48
N THR A 184 -7.00 3.17 13.18
CA THR A 184 -5.64 2.63 13.35
C THR A 184 -5.20 1.98 12.06
N ASN A 185 -3.93 2.15 11.70
CA ASN A 185 -3.35 1.45 10.55
C ASN A 185 -3.42 -0.07 10.77
N LEU A 186 -3.87 -0.77 9.74
CA LEU A 186 -3.97 -2.23 9.70
C LEU A 186 -3.09 -2.76 8.57
N VAL A 187 -3.05 -4.08 8.45
CA VAL A 187 -2.33 -4.77 7.38
C VAL A 187 -3.24 -5.82 6.77
N VAL A 188 -3.29 -5.83 5.44
CA VAL A 188 -3.94 -6.86 4.65
C VAL A 188 -2.92 -7.93 4.30
N HIS A 189 -3.26 -9.19 4.52
CA HIS A 189 -2.49 -10.34 4.07
C HIS A 189 -3.32 -11.14 3.08
N ASN A 190 -2.79 -11.33 1.88
CA ASN A 190 -3.32 -12.27 0.88
C ASN A 190 -2.45 -13.54 0.93
N VAL A 191 -3.00 -14.69 1.29
CA VAL A 191 -2.24 -15.94 1.44
C VAL A 191 -2.75 -16.98 0.45
N VAL A 192 -1.90 -17.34 -0.51
CA VAL A 192 -2.15 -18.44 -1.45
C VAL A 192 -2.08 -19.76 -0.71
N VAL A 193 -3.09 -20.60 -0.88
CA VAL A 193 -3.23 -21.92 -0.26
C VAL A 193 -3.63 -22.97 -1.28
N GLU A 194 -3.33 -24.23 -1.01
CA GLU A 194 -3.98 -25.38 -1.64
C GLU A 194 -5.09 -25.89 -0.71
N LYS A 195 -6.36 -25.77 -1.14
CA LYS A 195 -7.57 -26.04 -0.34
C LYS A 195 -7.61 -27.48 0.15
N TYR A 196 -7.26 -28.44 -0.70
CA TYR A 196 -7.24 -29.85 -0.36
C TYR A 196 -6.15 -30.60 -1.13
N LEU A 197 -5.33 -31.38 -0.41
CA LEU A 197 -4.33 -32.25 -1.00
C LEU A 197 -4.51 -33.68 -0.51
N HIS A 198 -4.58 -34.63 -1.44
CA HIS A 198 -4.66 -36.06 -1.14
C HIS A 198 -3.44 -36.84 -1.64
N PHE A 199 -2.81 -37.59 -0.75
CA PHE A 199 -1.67 -38.44 -1.07
C PHE A 199 -1.98 -39.93 -0.86
N ASN A 200 -1.80 -40.72 -1.92
CA ASN A 200 -1.91 -42.18 -1.85
C ASN A 200 -0.90 -42.81 -0.85
N THR A 201 0.25 -42.17 -0.68
CA THR A 201 1.29 -42.53 0.30
C THR A 201 1.56 -41.33 1.19
N PRO A 202 1.55 -41.48 2.53
CA PRO A 202 1.79 -40.35 3.44
C PRO A 202 3.10 -39.62 3.10
N PRO A 203 3.08 -38.29 2.92
CA PRO A 203 4.26 -37.50 2.61
C PRO A 203 5.22 -37.35 3.81
N GLY A 204 4.73 -37.63 5.03
CA GLY A 204 5.53 -37.63 6.25
C GLY A 204 5.30 -38.87 7.13
N PRO A 205 6.14 -39.05 8.17
CA PRO A 205 6.14 -40.25 9.01
C PRO A 205 4.93 -40.34 9.96
N ASN A 206 4.15 -39.27 10.13
CA ASN A 206 2.99 -39.27 11.02
C ASN A 206 1.76 -40.00 10.44
N GLY A 207 1.79 -40.31 9.14
CA GLY A 207 0.80 -41.15 8.46
C GLY A 207 -0.39 -40.41 7.85
N GLU A 208 -0.48 -39.08 7.99
CA GLU A 208 -1.52 -38.26 7.35
C GLU A 208 -1.44 -38.33 5.82
N ARG A 209 -2.59 -38.20 5.17
CA ARG A 209 -2.73 -38.27 3.70
C ARG A 209 -3.57 -37.14 3.12
N ASP A 210 -4.37 -36.52 3.95
CA ASP A 210 -5.33 -35.49 3.59
C ASP A 210 -4.90 -34.23 4.31
N PHE A 211 -4.61 -33.19 3.54
CA PHE A 211 -4.18 -31.89 4.05
C PHE A 211 -5.13 -30.82 3.49
N TYR A 212 -5.40 -29.80 4.27
CA TYR A 212 -6.34 -28.74 3.89
C TYR A 212 -5.68 -27.39 4.06
N THR A 213 -6.02 -26.44 3.19
CA THR A 213 -5.59 -25.03 3.23
C THR A 213 -4.09 -24.85 3.52
N VAL A 214 -3.27 -25.68 2.87
CA VAL A 214 -1.81 -25.67 3.02
C VAL A 214 -1.27 -24.37 2.45
N MET A 215 -0.59 -23.57 3.26
CA MET A 215 -0.02 -22.31 2.83
C MET A 215 1.09 -22.50 1.80
N LYS A 216 1.05 -21.71 0.72
CA LYS A 216 2.03 -21.69 -0.37
C LYS A 216 2.81 -20.38 -0.44
N LYS A 217 2.11 -19.24 -0.33
CA LYS A 217 2.73 -17.91 -0.50
C LYS A 217 1.94 -16.82 0.24
N MET A 218 2.61 -15.86 0.86
CA MET A 218 2.04 -14.60 1.33
C MET A 218 2.35 -13.49 0.32
N LEU A 219 1.33 -12.71 -0.06
CA LEU A 219 1.44 -11.64 -1.05
C LEU A 219 1.26 -10.26 -0.42
N PRO A 220 2.00 -9.24 -0.90
CA PRO A 220 3.18 -9.38 -1.78
C PRO A 220 4.37 -10.05 -1.07
N SER A 221 4.35 -10.03 0.27
CA SER A 221 5.30 -10.72 1.13
C SER A 221 4.64 -11.05 2.48
N ALA A 222 5.38 -11.68 3.39
CA ALA A 222 4.93 -11.90 4.76
C ALA A 222 4.58 -10.61 5.54
N SER A 223 5.06 -9.44 5.10
CA SER A 223 4.72 -8.15 5.70
C SER A 223 3.30 -7.69 5.36
N GLY A 224 2.68 -8.26 4.32
CA GLY A 224 1.37 -7.81 3.81
C GLY A 224 1.41 -6.43 3.16
N THR A 225 0.22 -5.88 2.93
CA THR A 225 0.01 -4.52 2.41
C THR A 225 -0.59 -3.65 3.50
N ASN A 226 -0.04 -2.47 3.74
CA ASN A 226 -0.61 -1.54 4.73
C ASN A 226 -2.00 -1.07 4.28
N LEU A 227 -2.92 -1.01 5.23
CA LEU A 227 -4.22 -0.35 5.09
C LEU A 227 -4.20 0.88 5.99
N GLU A 228 -4.03 2.04 5.37
CA GLU A 228 -3.85 3.30 6.10
C GLU A 228 -5.18 3.81 6.68
N ALA A 229 -5.11 4.31 7.91
CA ALA A 229 -6.19 5.00 8.56
C ALA A 229 -6.00 6.53 8.44
N PRO A 230 -7.08 7.33 8.48
CA PRO A 230 -8.45 6.92 8.76
C PRO A 230 -9.19 6.34 7.54
N MET A 231 -10.13 5.43 7.79
CA MET A 231 -11.16 5.05 6.81
C MET A 231 -12.55 5.27 7.42
N SER A 232 -13.49 5.72 6.61
CA SER A 232 -14.90 5.91 6.94
C SER A 232 -15.76 4.80 6.34
N ASP A 233 -17.00 4.64 6.83
CA ASP A 233 -17.99 3.77 6.19
C ASP A 233 -18.16 4.13 4.70
N GLY A 234 -17.95 3.14 3.83
CA GLY A 234 -17.97 3.29 2.37
C GLY A 234 -16.60 3.36 1.72
N ASP A 235 -15.55 3.77 2.46
CA ASP A 235 -14.20 3.80 1.92
C ASP A 235 -13.73 2.40 1.53
N TYR A 236 -12.94 2.31 0.48
CA TYR A 236 -12.49 1.02 -0.03
C TYR A 236 -11.09 1.08 -0.62
N VAL A 237 -10.49 -0.10 -0.76
CA VAL A 237 -9.19 -0.31 -1.40
C VAL A 237 -9.28 -1.54 -2.30
N ILE A 238 -8.68 -1.44 -3.49
CA ILE A 238 -8.48 -2.56 -4.41
C ILE A 238 -6.98 -2.90 -4.42
N LEU A 239 -6.65 -4.13 -4.06
CA LEU A 239 -5.30 -4.66 -4.10
C LEU A 239 -5.19 -5.65 -5.25
N GLN A 240 -4.24 -5.44 -6.15
CA GLN A 240 -3.90 -6.37 -7.23
C GLN A 240 -2.50 -6.89 -6.98
N ASN A 241 -2.38 -8.21 -6.77
CA ASN A 241 -1.10 -8.89 -6.57
C ASN A 241 -0.97 -10.02 -7.59
N SER A 242 0.27 -10.43 -7.85
CA SER A 242 0.55 -11.59 -8.67
C SER A 242 1.68 -12.42 -8.05
N TRP A 243 1.72 -13.70 -8.40
CA TRP A 243 2.80 -14.59 -8.01
C TRP A 243 3.02 -15.65 -9.08
N ALA A 244 4.25 -15.69 -9.61
CA ALA A 244 4.70 -16.82 -10.42
C ALA A 244 4.69 -18.08 -9.54
N LEU A 245 3.88 -19.06 -9.95
CA LEU A 245 3.62 -20.26 -9.16
C LEU A 245 4.89 -21.06 -8.94
N ASP A 246 5.10 -21.49 -7.71
CA ASP A 246 6.21 -22.36 -7.33
C ASP A 246 5.74 -23.43 -6.35
N TYR A 247 6.27 -24.65 -6.48
CA TYR A 247 5.92 -25.82 -5.67
C TYR A 247 4.41 -26.10 -5.50
N ILE A 248 3.61 -26.08 -6.56
CA ILE A 248 2.17 -26.44 -6.53
C ILE A 248 1.97 -27.95 -6.78
N TYR A 249 1.15 -28.61 -5.97
CA TYR A 249 0.82 -30.04 -6.10
C TYR A 249 -0.44 -30.26 -6.94
N ASP A 250 -1.46 -29.42 -6.76
CA ASP A 250 -2.71 -29.45 -7.51
C ASP A 250 -3.22 -28.04 -7.79
N ILE A 251 -3.18 -27.65 -9.07
CA ILE A 251 -3.54 -26.31 -9.50
C ILE A 251 -5.04 -26.02 -9.33
N ASP A 252 -5.89 -27.04 -9.43
CA ASP A 252 -7.35 -26.91 -9.27
C ASP A 252 -7.74 -26.63 -7.80
N GLU A 253 -6.80 -26.88 -6.88
CA GLU A 253 -6.98 -26.68 -5.45
C GLU A 253 -6.44 -25.33 -4.97
N LEU A 254 -5.89 -24.49 -5.86
CA LEU A 254 -5.45 -23.14 -5.50
C LEU A 254 -6.62 -22.27 -5.02
N ALA A 255 -6.33 -21.47 -4.00
CA ALA A 255 -7.20 -20.41 -3.50
C ALA A 255 -6.36 -19.36 -2.76
N VAL A 256 -7.00 -18.25 -2.38
CA VAL A 256 -6.39 -17.21 -1.55
C VAL A 256 -7.24 -16.97 -0.32
N VAL A 257 -6.62 -16.97 0.85
CA VAL A 257 -7.22 -16.47 2.08
C VAL A 257 -6.72 -15.05 2.31
N SER A 258 -7.63 -14.08 2.28
CA SER A 258 -7.31 -12.68 2.57
C SER A 258 -7.78 -12.32 3.97
N PHE A 259 -6.98 -11.61 4.76
CA PHE A 259 -7.38 -11.15 6.09
C PHE A 259 -6.77 -9.80 6.47
N ILE A 260 -7.48 -9.05 7.31
CA ILE A 260 -7.07 -7.73 7.80
C ILE A 260 -6.67 -7.86 9.27
N GLN A 261 -5.44 -7.50 9.61
CA GLN A 261 -4.86 -7.67 10.94
C GLN A 261 -4.25 -6.37 11.48
N ASN A 262 -4.40 -6.13 12.77
CA ASN A 262 -3.62 -5.13 13.49
C ASN A 262 -2.32 -5.76 13.99
N ASN A 263 -1.17 -5.27 13.52
CA ASN A 263 0.12 -5.87 13.86
C ASN A 263 0.65 -5.57 15.28
N LEU A 264 0.02 -4.64 16.00
CA LEU A 264 0.40 -4.33 17.38
C LEU A 264 -0.23 -5.32 18.37
N ASN A 265 -1.54 -5.56 18.23
CA ASN A 265 -2.30 -6.44 19.14
C ASN A 265 -2.60 -7.83 18.53
N LYS A 266 -2.26 -8.03 17.24
CA LYS A 266 -2.47 -9.24 16.43
C LYS A 266 -3.93 -9.60 16.19
N GLU A 267 -4.87 -8.72 16.48
CA GLU A 267 -6.29 -8.94 16.24
C GLU A 267 -6.59 -8.96 14.74
N VAL A 268 -7.38 -9.94 14.31
CA VAL A 268 -7.90 -10.01 12.93
C VAL A 268 -9.32 -9.43 12.91
N PHE A 269 -9.56 -8.51 12.00
CA PHE A 269 -10.82 -7.78 11.89
C PHE A 269 -11.79 -8.44 10.91
N GLN A 270 -11.26 -9.07 9.87
CA GLN A 270 -12.04 -9.78 8.86
C GLN A 270 -11.15 -10.77 8.10
N ALA A 271 -11.76 -11.81 7.55
CA ALA A 271 -11.14 -12.69 6.58
C ALA A 271 -12.10 -13.05 5.44
N ALA A 272 -11.56 -13.56 4.35
CA ALA A 272 -12.32 -14.11 3.23
C ALA A 272 -11.50 -15.18 2.50
N LEU A 273 -12.18 -16.14 1.90
CA LEU A 273 -11.61 -17.07 0.93
C LEU A 273 -11.94 -16.57 -0.48
N SER A 274 -11.03 -16.74 -1.42
CA SER A 274 -11.26 -16.45 -2.84
C SER A 274 -12.47 -17.19 -3.40
N SER A 275 -13.27 -16.47 -4.19
CA SER A 275 -14.43 -17.01 -4.90
C SER A 275 -14.18 -17.05 -6.41
N GLU A 276 -14.88 -17.95 -7.09
CA GLU A 276 -15.01 -17.93 -8.55
C GLU A 276 -16.03 -16.88 -9.01
N ASP A 277 -16.84 -16.35 -8.09
CA ASP A 277 -17.76 -15.25 -8.38
C ASP A 277 -16.99 -13.99 -8.75
N ALA A 278 -17.50 -13.26 -9.74
CA ALA A 278 -16.94 -11.97 -10.12
C ALA A 278 -17.05 -10.97 -8.97
N LEU A 279 -16.01 -10.15 -8.81
CA LEU A 279 -16.05 -9.01 -7.91
C LEU A 279 -17.22 -8.11 -8.25
N THR A 280 -17.94 -7.66 -7.21
CA THR A 280 -19.03 -6.71 -7.34
C THR A 280 -18.52 -5.31 -7.00
N PRO A 281 -18.56 -4.35 -7.94
CA PRO A 281 -18.21 -2.95 -7.69
C PRO A 281 -19.04 -2.36 -6.55
N ILE A 282 -18.42 -1.49 -5.74
CA ILE A 282 -19.10 -0.85 -4.61
C ILE A 282 -20.02 0.27 -5.10
N TYR A 283 -19.56 1.01 -6.12
CA TYR A 283 -20.22 2.19 -6.66
C TYR A 283 -20.63 1.98 -8.12
N SER A 284 -21.61 2.76 -8.58
CA SER A 284 -22.11 2.61 -9.95
C SER A 284 -21.19 3.28 -10.95
N LEU A 285 -20.70 4.47 -10.64
CA LEU A 285 -19.82 5.25 -11.49
C LEU A 285 -18.67 5.79 -10.66
N ASP A 286 -17.49 5.24 -10.85
CA ASP A 286 -16.32 5.49 -10.01
C ASP A 286 -15.07 5.36 -10.88
N ALA A 287 -14.36 6.47 -11.06
CA ALA A 287 -13.16 6.55 -11.86
C ALA A 287 -12.00 7.04 -11.00
N GLU A 288 -10.90 6.29 -11.06
CA GLU A 288 -9.70 6.54 -10.28
C GLU A 288 -8.56 7.02 -11.18
N VAL A 289 -7.80 8.00 -10.69
CA VAL A 289 -6.45 8.28 -11.21
C VAL A 289 -5.50 7.38 -10.41
N LEU A 290 -5.12 6.27 -11.02
CA LEU A 290 -4.46 5.16 -10.34
C LEU A 290 -2.96 5.41 -10.15
N ASP A 291 -2.30 5.95 -11.17
CA ASP A 291 -0.84 6.12 -11.17
C ASP A 291 -0.39 7.26 -12.10
N VAL A 292 0.86 7.70 -11.91
CA VAL A 292 1.54 8.66 -12.78
C VAL A 292 2.98 8.22 -13.07
N ASP A 293 3.26 8.14 -14.36
CA ASP A 293 4.55 7.84 -14.96
C ASP A 293 5.12 9.05 -15.72
N ASN A 294 6.35 8.90 -16.21
CA ASN A 294 7.09 9.93 -16.94
C ASN A 294 7.24 11.25 -16.16
N VAL A 295 7.43 11.11 -14.85
CA VAL A 295 7.78 12.17 -13.90
C VAL A 295 9.20 11.95 -13.37
N THR A 296 9.79 12.98 -12.78
CA THR A 296 11.14 12.93 -12.23
C THR A 296 11.10 13.28 -10.74
N ALA A 297 11.89 12.57 -9.91
CA ALA A 297 11.94 12.85 -8.47
C ALA A 297 12.55 14.23 -8.15
N THR A 298 13.33 14.75 -9.09
CA THR A 298 13.95 16.07 -9.06
C THR A 298 13.71 16.80 -10.38
N ASN A 299 13.57 18.12 -10.37
CA ASN A 299 13.32 18.89 -11.60
C ASN A 299 14.11 20.21 -11.65
N CYS A 300 14.75 20.49 -12.79
CA CYS A 300 15.29 21.81 -13.15
C CYS A 300 14.86 22.31 -14.53
N PHE A 301 14.17 21.49 -15.34
CA PHE A 301 13.62 21.96 -16.62
C PHE A 301 12.46 22.95 -16.44
N GLY A 302 11.73 22.88 -15.32
CA GLY A 302 10.51 23.65 -15.12
C GLY A 302 9.37 23.18 -16.02
N THR A 303 9.45 21.93 -16.50
CA THR A 303 8.40 21.28 -17.28
C THR A 303 8.22 19.82 -16.85
N LEU A 304 7.02 19.30 -17.04
CA LEU A 304 6.67 17.88 -16.91
C LEU A 304 5.77 17.47 -18.08
N ASN A 305 5.86 16.21 -18.49
CA ASN A 305 5.00 15.63 -19.52
C ASN A 305 4.43 14.29 -19.03
N PRO A 306 3.55 14.27 -18.02
CA PRO A 306 3.17 13.07 -17.31
C PRO A 306 2.36 12.08 -18.17
N ILE A 307 2.51 10.80 -17.89
CA ILE A 307 1.62 9.74 -18.39
C ILE A 307 0.81 9.27 -17.18
N ILE A 308 -0.51 9.35 -17.23
CA ILE A 308 -1.33 8.87 -16.12
C ILE A 308 -2.00 7.55 -16.48
N THR A 309 -2.19 6.69 -15.49
CA THR A 309 -3.05 5.52 -15.59
C THR A 309 -4.38 5.82 -14.90
N ILE A 310 -5.48 5.65 -15.61
CA ILE A 310 -6.83 5.73 -15.05
C ILE A 310 -7.43 4.33 -14.97
N ARG A 311 -8.31 4.08 -13.99
CA ARG A 311 -9.04 2.82 -13.83
C ARG A 311 -10.52 3.07 -13.61
N ASN A 312 -11.38 2.24 -14.21
CA ASN A 312 -12.80 2.21 -13.87
C ASN A 312 -13.04 1.28 -12.67
N ASN A 313 -13.42 1.83 -11.52
CA ASN A 313 -13.81 1.07 -10.33
C ASN A 313 -15.33 0.92 -10.18
N GLY A 314 -16.11 1.53 -11.09
CA GLY A 314 -17.56 1.50 -11.08
C GLY A 314 -18.16 0.33 -11.87
N GLN A 315 -19.45 0.07 -11.63
CA GLN A 315 -20.23 -0.91 -12.38
C GLN A 315 -20.50 -0.50 -13.84
N VAL A 316 -20.66 0.81 -14.09
CA VAL A 316 -20.94 1.35 -15.42
C VAL A 316 -19.61 1.54 -16.14
N ASN A 317 -19.52 1.08 -17.39
CA ASN A 317 -18.32 1.31 -18.20
C ASN A 317 -17.98 2.81 -18.27
N LEU A 318 -16.71 3.14 -18.05
CA LEU A 318 -16.20 4.50 -18.17
C LEU A 318 -15.94 4.78 -19.65
N THR A 319 -16.68 5.74 -20.20
CA THR A 319 -16.64 6.10 -21.63
C THR A 319 -16.09 7.49 -21.90
N SER A 320 -16.05 8.34 -20.88
CA SER A 320 -15.38 9.64 -20.92
C SER A 320 -14.96 10.08 -19.52
N MET A 321 -13.91 10.88 -19.44
CA MET A 321 -13.51 11.58 -18.21
C MET A 321 -12.78 12.85 -18.61
N THR A 322 -12.92 13.91 -17.82
CA THR A 322 -12.06 15.10 -17.93
C THR A 322 -11.01 15.00 -16.84
N ILE A 323 -9.77 15.31 -17.17
CA ILE A 323 -8.63 15.28 -16.26
C ILE A 323 -8.20 16.72 -16.07
N GLU A 324 -8.16 17.17 -14.83
CA GLU A 324 -7.62 18.48 -14.44
C GLU A 324 -6.27 18.26 -13.75
N TYR A 325 -5.26 19.04 -14.11
CA TYR A 325 -3.94 18.89 -13.50
C TYR A 325 -3.22 20.23 -13.37
N SER A 326 -2.40 20.36 -12.34
CA SER A 326 -1.62 21.57 -12.08
C SER A 326 -0.35 21.26 -11.30
N VAL A 327 0.64 22.16 -11.39
CA VAL A 327 1.84 22.12 -10.55
C VAL A 327 1.84 23.34 -9.64
N ASN A 328 2.11 23.13 -8.34
CA ASN A 328 2.29 24.19 -7.33
C ASN A 328 1.11 25.18 -7.21
N ASP A 329 -0.13 24.68 -7.20
CA ASP A 329 -1.37 25.49 -7.23
C ASP A 329 -1.43 26.47 -8.41
N GLY A 330 -0.73 26.14 -9.50
CA GLY A 330 -0.60 26.95 -10.70
C GLY A 330 -1.87 26.98 -11.56
N ALA A 331 -1.70 27.36 -12.83
CA ALA A 331 -2.82 27.34 -13.76
C ALA A 331 -3.24 25.89 -14.05
N VAL A 332 -4.51 25.57 -13.79
CA VAL A 332 -5.10 24.27 -14.10
C VAL A 332 -5.13 24.06 -15.61
N GLN A 333 -4.50 22.98 -16.05
CA GLN A 333 -4.62 22.42 -17.39
C GLN A 333 -5.70 21.36 -17.40
N SER A 334 -6.25 21.07 -18.59
CA SER A 334 -7.27 20.05 -18.74
C SER A 334 -7.02 19.19 -19.98
N ALA A 335 -7.27 17.89 -19.84
CA ALA A 335 -7.30 16.91 -20.92
C ALA A 335 -8.61 16.15 -20.87
N ASP A 336 -9.16 15.80 -22.03
CA ASP A 336 -10.34 14.96 -22.14
C ASP A 336 -9.94 13.55 -22.60
N TRP A 337 -10.50 12.55 -21.94
CA TRP A 337 -10.38 11.16 -22.33
C TRP A 337 -11.72 10.60 -22.78
N THR A 338 -11.69 9.72 -23.80
CA THR A 338 -12.85 8.94 -24.25
C THR A 338 -12.43 7.51 -24.54
N GLY A 339 -13.27 6.55 -24.21
CA GLY A 339 -12.98 5.13 -24.38
C GLY A 339 -14.18 4.25 -24.01
N ASP A 340 -13.90 3.03 -23.55
CA ASP A 340 -14.87 2.08 -23.02
C ASP A 340 -14.13 1.13 -22.07
N LEU A 341 -13.96 1.53 -20.82
CA LEU A 341 -13.31 0.71 -19.78
C LEU A 341 -14.39 0.00 -18.95
N ALA A 342 -14.38 -1.33 -18.98
CA ALA A 342 -15.14 -2.14 -18.04
C ALA A 342 -14.53 -2.04 -16.63
N PHE A 343 -15.21 -2.61 -15.63
CA PHE A 343 -14.71 -2.65 -14.26
C PHE A 343 -13.29 -3.26 -14.18
N LEU A 344 -12.41 -2.58 -13.46
CA LEU A 344 -10.97 -2.85 -13.28
C LEU A 344 -10.10 -2.69 -14.54
N GLU A 345 -10.67 -2.36 -15.69
CA GLU A 345 -9.87 -2.03 -16.87
C GLU A 345 -9.23 -0.65 -16.72
N THR A 346 -8.03 -0.52 -17.28
CA THR A 346 -7.21 0.69 -17.22
C THR A 346 -6.98 1.30 -18.59
N ALA A 347 -6.65 2.59 -18.62
CA ALA A 347 -6.11 3.27 -19.78
C ALA A 347 -4.98 4.22 -19.39
N GLU A 348 -3.94 4.27 -20.23
CA GLU A 348 -2.88 5.28 -20.13
C GLU A 348 -3.24 6.53 -20.94
N ILE A 349 -2.92 7.69 -20.39
CA ILE A 349 -3.17 8.99 -21.00
C ILE A 349 -1.89 9.82 -20.89
N GLN A 350 -1.31 10.16 -22.05
CA GLN A 350 -0.28 11.18 -22.13
C GLN A 350 -0.94 12.55 -21.91
N LEU A 351 -0.60 13.24 -20.82
CA LEU A 351 -1.00 14.63 -20.62
C LEU A 351 -0.11 15.56 -21.45
N ASP A 352 -0.58 16.78 -21.71
CA ASP A 352 0.25 17.77 -22.38
C ASP A 352 1.35 18.28 -21.45
N GLU A 353 2.44 18.79 -22.03
CA GLU A 353 3.52 19.39 -21.26
C GLU A 353 3.01 20.56 -20.42
N ILE A 354 3.30 20.53 -19.12
CA ILE A 354 3.00 21.61 -18.18
C ILE A 354 4.30 22.30 -17.76
N ALA A 355 4.34 23.62 -17.94
CA ALA A 355 5.44 24.46 -17.49
C ALA A 355 5.11 25.12 -16.14
N PHE A 356 6.13 25.25 -15.28
CA PHE A 356 6.01 25.82 -13.94
C PHE A 356 7.32 26.45 -13.48
N ASP A 357 7.22 27.33 -12.48
CA ASP A 357 8.39 27.83 -11.76
C ASP A 357 8.79 26.80 -10.70
N VAL A 358 10.02 26.28 -10.81
CA VAL A 358 10.57 25.29 -9.87
C VAL A 358 10.70 25.91 -8.48
N GLN A 359 10.25 25.16 -7.46
CA GLN A 359 10.37 25.48 -6.04
C GLN A 359 11.19 24.38 -5.34
N GLU A 360 11.65 24.64 -4.11
CA GLU A 360 12.40 23.64 -3.32
C GLU A 360 11.64 22.31 -3.23
N LEU A 361 10.33 22.37 -3.01
CA LEU A 361 9.40 21.24 -3.08
C LEU A 361 8.27 21.61 -4.03
N ASN A 362 7.99 20.73 -4.97
CA ASN A 362 6.93 20.89 -5.96
C ASN A 362 5.87 19.80 -5.78
N SER A 363 4.66 20.09 -6.24
CA SER A 363 3.52 19.18 -6.19
C SER A 363 2.79 19.19 -7.52
N LEU A 364 2.75 18.04 -8.21
CA LEU A 364 1.86 17.77 -9.33
C LEU A 364 0.57 17.18 -8.76
N GLU A 365 -0.54 17.91 -8.91
CA GLU A 365 -1.88 17.44 -8.57
C GLU A 365 -2.62 17.08 -9.86
N ILE A 366 -3.20 15.88 -9.91
CA ILE A 366 -4.02 15.38 -11.01
C ILE A 366 -5.36 14.94 -10.45
N VAL A 367 -6.47 15.37 -11.05
CA VAL A 367 -7.82 15.09 -10.60
C VAL A 367 -8.67 14.57 -11.77
N GLY A 368 -9.22 13.37 -11.61
CA GLY A 368 -10.26 12.84 -12.48
C GLY A 368 -11.61 13.49 -12.15
N VAL A 369 -12.21 14.17 -13.13
CA VAL A 369 -13.51 14.85 -12.97
C VAL A 369 -14.49 14.42 -14.05
N SER A 370 -15.77 14.48 -13.69
CA SER A 370 -16.90 14.25 -14.60
C SER A 370 -16.87 12.91 -15.36
N PRO A 371 -16.67 11.75 -14.69
CA PRO A 371 -16.78 10.45 -15.36
C PRO A 371 -18.14 10.34 -16.06
N ASN A 372 -18.16 9.95 -17.34
CA ASN A 372 -19.36 9.91 -18.17
C ASN A 372 -20.21 11.21 -18.14
N GLY A 373 -19.58 12.37 -17.90
CA GLY A 373 -20.25 13.67 -17.79
C GLY A 373 -21.12 13.83 -16.54
N SER A 374 -20.95 12.96 -15.53
CA SER A 374 -21.71 12.95 -14.27
C SER A 374 -20.78 13.11 -13.06
N THR A 375 -21.32 13.31 -11.87
CA THR A 375 -20.52 13.30 -10.63
C THR A 375 -20.07 11.87 -10.34
N ASP A 376 -18.81 11.73 -9.91
CA ASP A 376 -18.27 10.48 -9.39
C ASP A 376 -18.96 10.09 -8.08
N ASP A 377 -19.33 8.83 -7.91
CA ASP A 377 -19.98 8.32 -6.70
C ASP A 377 -18.99 8.23 -5.51
N TYR A 378 -17.68 8.13 -5.77
CA TYR A 378 -16.63 8.01 -4.75
C TYR A 378 -15.44 8.92 -5.02
N ILE A 379 -15.53 10.15 -4.54
CA ILE A 379 -14.54 11.20 -4.85
C ILE A 379 -13.14 11.02 -4.23
N THR A 380 -12.97 10.08 -3.28
CA THR A 380 -11.74 9.98 -2.47
C THR A 380 -10.54 9.46 -3.27
N ASN A 381 -10.77 8.74 -4.37
CA ASN A 381 -9.73 8.19 -5.26
C ASN A 381 -9.58 8.99 -6.58
N ASN A 382 -10.25 10.15 -6.70
CA ASN A 382 -10.19 10.96 -7.91
C ASN A 382 -8.87 11.74 -8.04
N THR A 383 -8.17 11.96 -6.93
CA THR A 383 -6.99 12.83 -6.88
C THR A 383 -5.72 12.01 -6.65
N PHE A 384 -4.75 12.21 -7.53
CA PHE A 384 -3.38 11.75 -7.36
C PHE A 384 -2.46 12.94 -7.14
N VAL A 385 -1.56 12.87 -6.15
CA VAL A 385 -0.57 13.90 -5.87
C VAL A 385 0.83 13.30 -5.93
N TYR A 386 1.67 13.84 -6.80
CA TYR A 386 3.08 13.49 -6.91
C TYR A 386 3.95 14.64 -6.42
N LEU A 387 4.82 14.35 -5.44
CA LEU A 387 5.75 15.32 -4.87
C LEU A 387 7.15 15.10 -5.46
N PHE A 388 7.83 16.20 -5.79
CA PHE A 388 9.19 16.16 -6.34
C PHE A 388 9.98 17.41 -5.96
N ASP A 389 11.29 17.28 -5.84
CA ASP A 389 12.18 18.34 -5.36
C ASP A 389 12.76 19.17 -6.50
N GLU A 390 13.31 20.34 -6.18
CA GLU A 390 14.24 21.03 -7.08
C GLU A 390 15.49 20.17 -7.32
N ALA A 391 15.98 20.13 -8.55
CA ALA A 391 17.18 19.40 -8.88
C ALA A 391 18.45 20.03 -8.24
N PRO A 392 19.38 19.21 -7.72
CA PRO A 392 20.61 19.73 -7.14
C PRO A 392 21.48 20.43 -8.20
N VAL A 393 22.16 21.51 -7.78
CA VAL A 393 23.13 22.22 -8.61
C VAL A 393 24.52 21.66 -8.36
N LEU A 394 25.08 21.01 -9.38
CA LEU A 394 26.37 20.34 -9.33
C LEU A 394 27.46 21.21 -9.96
N SER A 395 28.68 21.06 -9.46
CA SER A 395 29.88 21.65 -10.05
C SER A 395 31.06 20.69 -9.87
N GLY A 396 32.19 20.99 -10.52
CA GLY A 396 33.37 20.14 -10.50
C GLY A 396 33.20 18.84 -11.28
N SER A 397 33.91 17.78 -10.88
CA SER A 397 33.80 16.45 -11.49
C SER A 397 32.56 15.73 -10.99
N VAL A 398 31.76 15.19 -11.89
CA VAL A 398 30.56 14.40 -11.58
C VAL A 398 30.76 12.97 -12.08
N ASN A 399 30.43 11.99 -11.24
CA ASN A 399 30.56 10.57 -11.55
C ASN A 399 29.28 9.83 -11.18
N LEU A 400 28.83 8.94 -12.05
CA LEU A 400 27.86 7.91 -11.74
C LEU A 400 28.58 6.71 -11.14
N PHE A 401 28.36 6.46 -9.86
CA PHE A 401 28.79 5.28 -9.14
C PHE A 401 27.68 4.23 -9.20
N MET A 402 28.02 2.98 -9.53
CA MET A 402 27.08 1.87 -9.52
C MET A 402 27.71 0.66 -8.83
N ILE A 403 26.89 -0.09 -8.10
CA ILE A 403 27.14 -1.47 -7.71
C ILE A 403 26.08 -2.28 -8.46
N LEU A 404 26.50 -3.07 -9.43
CA LEU A 404 25.59 -3.93 -10.19
C LEU A 404 25.23 -5.16 -9.36
N ASP A 405 23.99 -5.62 -9.51
CA ASP A 405 23.45 -6.82 -8.87
C ASP A 405 23.89 -8.10 -9.63
N GLU A 406 23.18 -9.22 -9.40
CA GLU A 406 23.51 -10.50 -10.05
C GLU A 406 23.08 -10.57 -11.53
N SER A 407 22.37 -9.56 -12.06
CA SER A 407 21.91 -9.45 -13.46
C SER A 407 22.43 -8.16 -14.16
N PRO A 408 23.75 -7.94 -14.22
CA PRO A 408 24.35 -6.69 -14.72
C PRO A 408 23.98 -6.35 -16.18
N GLU A 409 23.54 -7.32 -16.98
CA GLU A 409 23.12 -7.15 -18.37
C GLU A 409 21.79 -6.39 -18.50
N GLU A 410 21.02 -6.29 -17.42
CA GLU A 410 19.73 -5.58 -17.38
C GLU A 410 19.92 -4.07 -17.16
N THR A 411 21.05 -3.66 -16.57
CA THR A 411 21.34 -2.25 -16.26
C THR A 411 21.90 -1.49 -17.46
N THR A 412 21.17 -0.48 -17.93
CA THR A 412 21.67 0.54 -18.87
C THR A 412 21.34 1.94 -18.37
N TRP A 413 21.99 2.97 -18.91
CA TRP A 413 21.69 4.35 -18.53
C TRP A 413 21.97 5.33 -19.66
N GLU A 414 21.28 6.47 -19.64
CA GLU A 414 21.53 7.59 -20.54
C GLU A 414 21.47 8.93 -19.81
N LEU A 415 22.29 9.87 -20.26
CA LEU A 415 22.35 11.25 -19.80
C LEU A 415 21.93 12.16 -20.95
N THR A 416 20.85 12.92 -20.77
CA THR A 416 20.33 13.87 -21.75
C THR A 416 20.48 15.30 -21.25
N ASN A 417 20.53 16.26 -22.17
CA ASN A 417 20.50 17.70 -21.85
C ASN A 417 19.08 18.28 -21.98
N SER A 418 18.90 19.57 -21.69
CA SER A 418 17.60 20.26 -21.78
C SER A 418 16.98 20.31 -23.17
N SER A 419 17.74 20.00 -24.23
CA SER A 419 17.23 19.89 -25.60
C SER A 419 16.76 18.48 -25.98
N GLY A 420 16.90 17.51 -25.07
CA GLY A 420 16.63 16.09 -25.32
C GLY A 420 17.74 15.38 -26.12
N GLU A 421 18.92 15.97 -26.24
CA GLU A 421 20.07 15.32 -26.87
C GLU A 421 20.73 14.36 -25.87
N VAL A 422 20.94 13.11 -26.28
CA VAL A 422 21.71 12.13 -25.50
C VAL A 422 23.20 12.50 -25.56
N ILE A 423 23.73 12.96 -24.43
CA ILE A 423 25.13 13.36 -24.27
C ILE A 423 26.02 12.14 -24.02
N GLN A 424 25.53 11.19 -23.23
CA GLN A 424 26.28 10.00 -22.83
C GLN A 424 25.32 8.86 -22.52
N ASN A 425 25.79 7.62 -22.65
CA ASN A 425 25.09 6.42 -22.22
C ASN A 425 26.08 5.32 -21.84
N GLY A 426 25.60 4.31 -21.12
CA GLY A 426 26.41 3.16 -20.73
C GLY A 426 25.56 1.90 -20.46
N GLY A 427 26.27 0.80 -20.21
CA GLY A 427 25.68 -0.55 -20.23
C GLY A 427 25.35 -1.05 -21.64
N PRO A 428 24.74 -2.25 -21.77
CA PRO A 428 24.58 -3.25 -20.70
C PRO A 428 25.94 -3.76 -20.22
N TYR A 429 26.02 -4.28 -19.00
CA TYR A 429 27.27 -4.74 -18.41
C TYR A 429 27.35 -6.26 -18.33
N ASP A 430 28.54 -6.84 -18.49
CA ASP A 430 28.71 -8.30 -18.52
C ASP A 430 29.03 -8.93 -17.15
N THR A 431 29.32 -8.12 -16.13
CA THR A 431 29.84 -8.61 -14.85
C THR A 431 29.29 -7.82 -13.66
N PRO A 432 28.85 -8.49 -12.58
CA PRO A 432 28.47 -7.85 -11.34
C PRO A 432 29.58 -6.99 -10.73
N GLY A 433 29.21 -6.10 -9.82
CA GLY A 433 30.13 -5.31 -9.00
C GLY A 433 30.24 -3.83 -9.38
N MET A 434 31.27 -3.18 -8.86
CA MET A 434 31.38 -1.72 -8.87
C MET A 434 31.77 -1.17 -10.26
N LYS A 435 31.03 -0.15 -10.71
CA LYS A 435 31.35 0.70 -11.87
C LYS A 435 31.39 2.16 -11.42
N ILE A 436 32.27 2.93 -12.05
CA ILE A 436 32.37 4.37 -11.86
C ILE A 436 32.50 4.98 -13.24
N GLU A 437 31.47 5.71 -13.66
CA GLU A 437 31.40 6.35 -14.97
C GLU A 437 31.47 7.88 -14.77
N PRO A 438 32.51 8.56 -15.25
CA PRO A 438 32.53 10.02 -15.24
C PRO A 438 31.46 10.55 -16.20
N LEU A 439 30.66 11.52 -15.74
CA LEU A 439 29.60 12.13 -16.55
C LEU A 439 30.13 13.32 -17.34
N ASP A 440 29.85 13.34 -18.64
CA ASP A 440 30.33 14.34 -19.61
C ASP A 440 29.56 15.67 -19.53
N LEU A 441 29.54 16.28 -18.34
CA LEU A 441 28.94 17.59 -18.08
C LEU A 441 29.95 18.70 -18.33
N SER A 442 29.70 19.54 -19.34
CA SER A 442 30.66 20.58 -19.75
C SER A 442 30.06 21.97 -19.94
N THR A 443 28.73 22.06 -20.07
CA THR A 443 28.02 23.32 -20.24
C THR A 443 27.03 23.53 -19.12
N MET A 444 26.83 24.79 -18.73
CA MET A 444 25.77 25.18 -17.81
C MET A 444 24.43 24.82 -18.44
N ASP A 445 23.75 23.83 -17.87
CA ASP A 445 22.49 23.31 -18.36
C ASP A 445 21.81 22.48 -17.26
N CYS A 446 20.53 22.16 -17.46
CA CYS A 446 19.87 21.09 -16.76
C CYS A 446 20.04 19.79 -17.56
N TYR A 447 20.26 18.68 -16.87
CA TYR A 447 20.46 17.36 -17.45
C TYR A 447 19.54 16.36 -16.78
N GLU A 448 19.18 15.31 -17.49
CA GLU A 448 18.42 14.19 -16.96
C GLU A 448 19.26 12.92 -17.08
N LEU A 449 19.46 12.22 -15.96
CA LEU A 449 20.02 10.87 -15.94
C LEU A 449 18.85 9.89 -15.82
N ILE A 450 18.78 8.96 -16.77
CA ILE A 450 17.79 7.89 -16.78
C ILE A 450 18.53 6.57 -16.59
N MET A 451 18.21 5.89 -15.50
CA MET A 451 18.65 4.52 -15.23
C MET A 451 17.57 3.58 -15.75
N TYR A 452 17.98 2.49 -16.41
CA TYR A 452 17.08 1.47 -16.94
C TYR A 452 17.45 0.10 -16.38
N ASP A 453 16.42 -0.68 -16.07
CA ASP A 453 16.51 -2.08 -15.70
C ASP A 453 15.58 -2.91 -16.61
N ALA A 454 16.15 -3.77 -17.44
CA ALA A 454 15.38 -4.58 -18.38
C ALA A 454 14.54 -5.68 -17.69
N GLY A 455 14.90 -6.07 -16.46
CA GLY A 455 14.17 -7.04 -15.64
C GLY A 455 12.89 -6.47 -15.02
N GLY A 456 12.81 -5.14 -14.86
CA GLY A 456 11.67 -4.46 -14.25
C GLY A 456 11.63 -4.59 -12.73
N ASN A 457 12.71 -5.05 -12.12
CA ASN A 457 12.86 -5.22 -10.67
C ASN A 457 13.80 -4.19 -10.05
N GLY A 458 14.37 -3.30 -10.85
CA GLY A 458 15.42 -2.38 -10.44
C GLY A 458 16.73 -3.09 -10.16
N MET A 459 17.63 -2.40 -9.47
CA MET A 459 18.94 -2.94 -9.11
C MET A 459 18.93 -3.68 -7.77
N CYS A 460 17.77 -3.83 -7.13
CA CYS A 460 17.58 -4.59 -5.89
C CYS A 460 16.37 -5.53 -6.05
N CYS A 461 15.88 -6.31 -5.10
CA CYS A 461 16.35 -6.65 -3.76
C CYS A 461 16.43 -8.19 -3.58
N SER A 462 15.94 -8.93 -4.58
CA SER A 462 15.93 -10.41 -4.60
C SER A 462 17.07 -11.00 -5.43
N ASN A 463 17.63 -10.21 -6.36
CA ASN A 463 18.70 -10.61 -7.28
C ASN A 463 20.05 -9.93 -6.94
N GLY A 464 20.25 -9.50 -5.69
CA GLY A 464 21.45 -8.79 -5.23
C GLY A 464 21.15 -7.37 -4.74
N ASP A 465 22.04 -6.81 -3.91
CA ASP A 465 21.92 -5.45 -3.36
C ASP A 465 22.63 -4.45 -4.28
N GLY A 466 22.18 -4.35 -5.53
CA GLY A 466 22.67 -3.33 -6.47
C GLY A 466 22.14 -1.93 -6.13
N TYR A 467 22.83 -0.92 -6.62
CA TYR A 467 22.62 0.48 -6.22
C TYR A 467 23.37 1.43 -7.16
N TYR A 468 22.85 2.64 -7.36
CA TYR A 468 23.57 3.71 -8.02
C TYR A 468 23.54 5.02 -7.24
N ALA A 469 24.54 5.87 -7.48
CA ALA A 469 24.62 7.23 -6.93
C ALA A 469 25.34 8.17 -7.88
N VAL A 470 24.87 9.40 -7.97
CA VAL A 470 25.61 10.48 -8.64
C VAL A 470 26.41 11.25 -7.61
N ILE A 471 27.73 11.26 -7.76
CA ILE A 471 28.69 11.86 -6.84
C ILE A 471 29.42 13.00 -7.54
N TYR A 472 29.50 14.16 -6.92
CA TYR A 472 30.16 15.33 -7.48
C TYR A 472 31.14 16.00 -6.51
N GLY A 473 32.03 16.83 -7.07
CA GLY A 473 32.98 17.66 -6.31
C GLY A 473 33.77 16.85 -5.28
N ASN A 474 33.63 17.22 -4.00
CA ASN A 474 34.33 16.59 -2.87
C ASN A 474 33.60 15.36 -2.29
N ASN A 475 33.18 14.43 -3.14
CA ASN A 475 32.40 13.23 -2.77
C ASN A 475 31.01 13.54 -2.17
N GLN A 476 30.32 14.55 -2.67
CA GLN A 476 28.93 14.82 -2.30
C GLN A 476 28.00 13.97 -3.16
N THR A 477 26.99 13.35 -2.55
CA THR A 477 25.93 12.62 -3.27
C THR A 477 24.85 13.61 -3.70
N ALA A 478 24.55 13.67 -5.00
CA ALA A 478 23.45 14.45 -5.55
C ALA A 478 22.11 13.72 -5.34
N PHE A 479 22.06 12.45 -5.74
CA PHE A 479 20.93 11.53 -5.55
C PHE A 479 21.41 10.07 -5.70
N GLU A 480 20.57 9.14 -5.28
CA GLU A 480 20.85 7.70 -5.25
C GLU A 480 19.58 6.88 -5.42
N GLY A 481 19.70 5.64 -5.93
CA GLY A 481 18.57 4.75 -6.15
C GLY A 481 18.97 3.27 -6.19
N SER A 482 17.99 2.38 -5.97
CA SER A 482 18.17 0.93 -6.05
C SER A 482 16.90 0.20 -6.44
N ASP A 483 15.76 0.56 -5.83
CA ASP A 483 14.45 -0.06 -6.02
C ASP A 483 13.61 0.82 -6.95
N PHE A 484 13.82 0.67 -8.26
CA PHE A 484 13.11 1.40 -9.31
C PHE A 484 12.71 0.38 -10.37
N GLY A 485 11.43 0.18 -10.66
CA GLY A 485 10.94 -0.94 -11.49
C GLY A 485 11.73 -1.15 -12.79
N SER A 486 11.31 -0.55 -13.90
CA SER A 486 12.07 -0.65 -15.17
C SER A 486 12.94 0.56 -15.45
N LEU A 487 12.71 1.69 -14.77
CA LEU A 487 13.48 2.91 -14.94
C LEU A 487 13.41 3.85 -13.75
N ASP A 488 14.41 4.71 -13.61
CA ASP A 488 14.48 5.82 -12.65
C ASP A 488 14.98 7.08 -13.35
N ARG A 489 14.36 8.23 -13.07
CA ARG A 489 14.64 9.52 -13.73
C ARG A 489 14.97 10.58 -12.70
N ASN A 490 16.19 11.12 -12.78
CA ASN A 490 16.64 12.19 -11.91
C ASN A 490 17.26 13.32 -12.73
N GLN A 491 16.88 14.55 -12.41
CA GLN A 491 17.44 15.74 -13.05
C GLN A 491 18.54 16.35 -12.17
N LEU A 492 19.51 17.00 -12.81
CA LEU A 492 20.57 17.76 -12.16
C LEU A 492 20.84 19.04 -12.94
N SER A 493 21.10 20.14 -12.24
CA SER A 493 21.67 21.33 -12.86
C SER A 493 23.19 21.24 -12.79
N TYR A 494 23.90 21.64 -13.85
CA TYR A 494 25.36 21.77 -13.81
C TYR A 494 25.77 23.24 -13.96
N ASP A 495 26.67 23.70 -13.10
CA ASP A 495 27.33 25.00 -13.22
C ASP A 495 28.86 24.83 -13.21
N PRO A 496 29.55 24.97 -14.37
CA PRO A 496 31.00 24.83 -14.45
C PRO A 496 31.78 25.96 -13.76
N VAL A 497 31.12 27.09 -13.44
CA VAL A 497 31.72 28.19 -12.67
C VAL A 497 31.24 28.20 -11.22
N GLY A 498 30.46 27.20 -10.82
CA GLY A 498 30.16 26.93 -9.43
C GLY A 498 31.46 26.88 -8.64
N ILE A 499 31.58 27.77 -7.65
CA ILE A 499 32.63 27.64 -6.66
C ILE A 499 32.21 26.41 -5.86
N ASP A 500 32.97 25.32 -5.96
CA ASP A 500 32.91 24.24 -4.97
C ASP A 500 32.90 24.93 -3.61
N GLU A 501 31.75 24.95 -2.94
CA GLU A 501 31.74 25.49 -1.59
C GLU A 501 32.78 24.69 -0.84
N THR A 502 33.78 25.39 -0.31
CA THR A 502 34.92 24.70 0.26
C THR A 502 34.36 23.85 1.39
N PRO A 503 34.51 22.51 1.32
CA PRO A 503 33.87 21.65 2.29
C PRO A 503 34.41 22.07 3.64
N VAL A 504 33.52 22.52 4.52
CA VAL A 504 33.91 22.91 5.88
C VAL A 504 34.05 21.67 6.77
N TYR A 505 33.66 20.50 6.26
CA TYR A 505 33.87 19.19 6.87
C TYR A 505 34.04 18.07 5.82
N ASN A 506 34.62 16.94 6.23
CA ASN A 506 34.71 15.69 5.45
C ASN A 506 34.55 14.45 6.36
N ASP A 507 34.65 13.25 5.79
CA ASP A 507 34.59 11.97 6.51
C ASP A 507 33.34 11.78 7.39
N LEU A 508 32.18 12.29 6.95
CA LEU A 508 30.92 12.15 7.68
C LEU A 508 30.45 10.69 7.69
N ASN A 509 30.38 10.11 8.88
CA ASN A 509 29.95 8.76 9.14
C ASN A 509 28.84 8.77 10.20
N ILE A 510 27.73 8.09 9.89
CA ILE A 510 26.53 8.06 10.73
C ILE A 510 26.15 6.60 10.95
N PHE A 511 26.27 6.10 12.19
CA PHE A 511 26.12 4.68 12.49
C PHE A 511 25.69 4.40 13.94
N PRO A 512 25.04 3.26 14.22
CA PRO A 512 24.49 2.33 13.24
C PRO A 512 23.25 2.92 12.55
N ASN A 513 23.03 2.58 11.28
CA ASN A 513 21.76 2.79 10.60
C ASN A 513 21.34 1.44 9.98
N PRO A 514 20.27 0.77 10.44
CA PRO A 514 19.28 1.23 11.42
C PRO A 514 19.79 1.44 12.85
N VAL A 515 19.28 2.45 13.53
CA VAL A 515 19.61 2.81 14.92
C VAL A 515 18.51 2.32 15.87
N LYS A 516 18.91 1.87 17.07
CA LYS A 516 17.97 1.51 18.15
C LYS A 516 17.88 2.61 19.20
N ASP A 517 19.00 2.90 19.87
CA ASP A 517 19.02 3.84 20.99
C ASP A 517 19.94 5.06 20.75
N VAL A 518 21.13 4.84 20.18
CA VAL A 518 22.17 5.86 20.04
C VAL A 518 22.71 5.88 18.63
N LEU A 519 22.60 7.04 17.98
CA LEU A 519 23.21 7.33 16.68
C LEU A 519 24.54 8.03 16.89
N ASN A 520 25.63 7.46 16.38
CA ASN A 520 26.95 8.06 16.38
C ASN A 520 27.14 8.85 15.09
N VAL A 521 27.56 10.09 15.22
CA VAL A 521 27.85 11.00 14.11
C VAL A 521 29.29 11.43 14.23
N GLU A 522 30.13 10.99 13.29
CA GLU A 522 31.54 11.35 13.22
C GLU A 522 31.80 12.10 11.94
N PHE A 523 32.57 13.19 11.99
CA PHE A 523 33.04 13.91 10.81
C PHE A 523 34.30 14.68 11.17
N ASN A 524 35.04 15.16 10.21
CA ASN A 524 36.23 15.97 10.44
C ASN A 524 36.02 17.39 9.90
N LEU A 525 36.05 18.37 10.79
CA LEU A 525 35.97 19.78 10.43
C LEU A 525 37.29 20.22 9.79
N LEU A 526 37.20 20.89 8.64
CA LEU A 526 38.36 21.40 7.90
C LEU A 526 38.76 22.81 8.34
N GLU A 527 37.87 23.50 9.05
CA GLU A 527 38.13 24.76 9.75
C GLU A 527 37.29 24.87 11.03
N THR A 528 37.42 25.98 11.77
CA THR A 528 36.57 26.23 12.94
C THR A 528 35.18 26.66 12.47
N SER A 529 34.15 25.90 12.83
CA SER A 529 32.80 26.04 12.26
C SER A 529 31.71 25.90 13.31
N ASP A 530 30.61 26.63 13.13
CA ASP A 530 29.37 26.47 13.86
C ASP A 530 28.68 25.18 13.42
N VAL A 531 28.24 24.33 14.35
CA VAL A 531 27.69 23.01 14.06
C VAL A 531 26.32 22.85 14.71
N ASP A 532 25.32 22.47 13.93
CA ASP A 532 23.98 22.11 14.41
C ASP A 532 23.59 20.71 13.92
N LEU A 533 22.96 19.93 14.80
CA LEU A 533 22.55 18.55 14.53
C LEU A 533 21.07 18.40 14.82
N LYS A 534 20.31 17.97 13.82
CA LYS A 534 18.86 17.80 13.91
C LYS A 534 18.40 16.45 13.42
N VAL A 535 17.28 15.98 13.96
CA VAL A 535 16.53 14.84 13.43
C VAL A 535 15.08 15.26 13.26
N TYR A 536 14.52 14.98 12.08
CA TYR A 536 13.15 15.28 11.72
C TYR A 536 12.36 13.99 11.51
N ASP A 537 11.06 14.01 11.79
CA ASP A 537 10.13 13.04 11.22
C ASP A 537 9.83 13.39 9.75
N LEU A 538 9.11 12.51 9.05
CA LEU A 538 8.75 12.69 7.64
C LEU A 538 7.79 13.87 7.38
N LEU A 539 7.14 14.40 8.43
CA LEU A 539 6.29 15.59 8.35
C LEU A 539 7.09 16.89 8.56
N GLY A 540 8.43 16.81 8.64
CA GLY A 540 9.32 17.94 8.85
C GLY A 540 9.32 18.47 10.29
N LYS A 541 8.73 17.75 11.25
CA LYS A 541 8.77 18.15 12.66
C LYS A 541 10.13 17.78 13.24
N VAL A 542 10.75 18.74 13.94
CA VAL A 542 12.01 18.51 14.66
C VAL A 542 11.74 17.60 15.87
N ILE A 543 12.39 16.44 15.85
CA ILE A 543 12.30 15.39 16.86
C ILE A 543 13.52 15.42 17.80
N TYR A 544 14.66 15.82 17.27
CA TYR A 544 15.89 16.06 18.03
C TYR A 544 16.56 17.33 17.50
N GLU A 545 17.06 18.17 18.40
CA GLU A 545 17.84 19.36 18.07
C GLU A 545 18.97 19.51 19.08
N ASN A 546 20.18 19.72 18.58
CA ASN A 546 21.35 19.97 19.41
C ASN A 546 22.33 20.88 18.70
N ASP A 547 22.21 22.17 19.00
CA ASP A 547 23.19 23.18 18.62
C ASP A 547 24.51 22.91 19.36
N LYS A 548 25.55 22.55 18.61
CA LYS A 548 26.91 22.30 19.13
C LYS A 548 27.73 23.58 19.17
N GLY A 549 27.22 24.69 18.66
CA GLY A 549 27.92 25.96 18.55
C GLY A 549 29.21 25.84 17.74
N VAL A 550 30.15 26.76 18.01
CA VAL A 550 31.44 26.82 17.32
C VAL A 550 32.39 25.71 17.79
N ASN A 551 32.67 24.77 16.89
CA ASN A 551 33.58 23.65 17.06
C ASN A 551 34.92 23.91 16.35
N GLN A 552 36.01 23.42 16.93
CA GLN A 552 37.36 23.62 16.37
C GLN A 552 37.64 22.65 15.21
N VAL A 553 38.53 23.05 14.31
CA VAL A 553 39.08 22.18 13.25
C VAL A 553 39.52 20.81 13.79
N GLY A 554 39.24 19.75 13.03
CA GLY A 554 39.56 18.37 13.37
C GLY A 554 38.36 17.46 13.59
N ARG A 555 38.63 16.21 14.00
CA ARG A 555 37.62 15.16 14.17
C ARG A 555 36.61 15.49 15.27
N GLN A 556 35.35 15.49 14.88
CA GLN A 556 34.16 15.57 15.73
C GLN A 556 33.52 14.19 15.86
N SER A 557 32.95 13.92 17.03
CA SER A 557 32.22 12.69 17.31
C SER A 557 31.12 13.01 18.32
N TYR A 558 29.87 12.75 17.93
CA TYR A 558 28.69 13.00 18.75
C TYR A 558 27.80 11.78 18.84
N ASN A 559 27.24 11.57 20.03
CA ASN A 559 26.30 10.50 20.30
C ASN A 559 24.92 11.12 20.53
N LEU A 560 23.98 10.83 19.63
CA LEU A 560 22.61 11.30 19.66
C LEU A 560 21.74 10.19 20.26
N HIS A 561 21.15 10.46 21.42
CA HIS A 561 20.23 9.54 22.08
C HIS A 561 18.82 9.72 21.51
N LEU A 562 18.34 8.69 20.81
CA LEU A 562 17.05 8.68 20.10
C LEU A 562 16.04 7.70 20.72
N GLY A 563 16.34 7.10 21.88
CA GLY A 563 15.67 5.91 22.43
C GLY A 563 14.17 6.00 22.79
N ASP A 564 13.50 7.13 22.52
CA ASP A 564 12.04 7.28 22.68
C ASP A 564 11.32 7.47 21.33
N LEU A 565 12.04 7.34 20.22
CA LEU A 565 11.47 7.46 18.88
C LEU A 565 10.78 6.15 18.47
N ASN A 566 9.61 6.28 17.86
CA ASN A 566 8.92 5.14 17.27
C ASN A 566 9.79 4.53 16.18
N SER A 567 9.71 3.22 15.99
CA SER A 567 10.36 2.58 14.85
C SER A 567 9.79 3.20 13.57
N GLY A 568 10.67 3.62 12.66
CA GLY A 568 10.26 4.43 11.52
C GLY A 568 11.43 5.10 10.81
N ILE A 569 11.12 5.84 9.75
CA ILE A 569 12.09 6.61 8.97
C ILE A 569 12.15 8.04 9.53
N TYR A 570 13.36 8.54 9.69
CA TYR A 570 13.65 9.90 10.12
C TYR A 570 14.72 10.52 9.22
N LEU A 571 14.80 11.84 9.21
CA LEU A 571 15.83 12.59 8.48
C LEU A 571 16.82 13.20 9.48
N PHE A 572 18.07 12.74 9.46
CA PHE A 572 19.16 13.41 10.15
C PHE A 572 19.65 14.59 9.30
N LYS A 573 19.87 15.74 9.93
CA LYS A 573 20.45 16.93 9.31
C LYS A 573 21.68 17.39 10.09
N LEU A 574 22.80 17.52 9.40
CA LEU A 574 23.99 18.21 9.86
C LEU A 574 24.01 19.59 9.21
N ASN A 575 24.19 20.65 10.01
CA ASN A 575 24.54 21.97 9.51
C ASN A 575 25.93 22.35 10.00
N VAL A 576 26.81 22.80 9.10
CA VAL A 576 28.13 23.33 9.44
C VAL A 576 28.31 24.68 8.75
N ASN A 577 28.41 25.78 9.51
CA ASN A 577 28.53 27.15 8.97
C ASN A 577 27.47 27.48 7.89
N GLY A 578 26.25 26.94 7.99
CA GLY A 578 25.19 27.12 6.99
C GLY A 578 25.11 26.02 5.93
N GLN A 579 26.20 25.27 5.66
CA GLN A 579 26.17 24.11 4.78
C GLN A 579 25.37 22.98 5.40
N THR A 580 24.39 22.47 4.66
CA THR A 580 23.47 21.45 5.14
C THR A 580 23.75 20.11 4.47
N TYR A 581 23.70 19.04 5.26
CA TYR A 581 23.64 17.67 4.78
C TYR A 581 22.48 16.95 5.43
N VAL A 582 21.71 16.21 4.63
CA VAL A 582 20.56 15.43 5.09
C VAL A 582 20.80 13.96 4.78
N LYS A 583 20.48 13.09 5.73
CA LYS A 583 20.57 11.64 5.56
C LYS A 583 19.38 10.95 6.19
N LYS A 584 18.78 10.03 5.45
CA LYS A 584 17.76 9.12 5.96
C LYS A 584 18.36 8.19 7.03
N ILE A 585 17.73 8.11 8.19
CA ILE A 585 18.03 7.15 9.25
C ILE A 585 16.77 6.34 9.58
N THR A 586 16.95 5.05 9.88
CA THR A 586 15.86 4.15 10.28
C THR A 586 15.99 3.85 11.76
N VAL A 587 14.96 4.13 12.55
CA VAL A 587 14.87 3.74 13.95
C VAL A 587 14.16 2.38 14.04
N ARG A 588 14.69 1.44 14.85
CA ARG A 588 14.12 0.10 15.04
C ARG A 588 13.81 -0.22 16.49
#